data_AF-A0A7C2LHE7-F1
#
_entry.id   AF-A0A7C2LHE7-F1
#
_cell.length_a   1.000
_cell.length_b   1.000
_cell.length_c   1.000
_cell.angle_alpha   90.00
_cell.angle_beta   90.00
_cell.angle_gamma   90.00
#
_symmetry.space_group_name_H-M   'P 1'
#
loop_
_entity.id
_entity.type
_entity.pdbx_description
1 polymer ?
#
loop_
_entity_poly.entity_id
_entity_poly.type
_entity_poly.pdbx_seq_one_letter_code
_entity_poly.pdbx_strand_id
1 'polypeptide(L)'
;MRLASYRGRNSRRRAVTVMEACILTAVTLSLGFFLLLVANIWTQNSLLGTTEETGRNIEFVRALIVIESSFYDDDDRVSLVLRNVSNDEIDLILSRVVLRSLETSKVFYTRDLLKENIVLKRGESYTLTGLPTCKHLDNPALREECKSTLRLAYRAYYTPLRVYEMGYHLSTTEIPTGDSVFMNPGVGLECPLPEEGWVLLDLVDPVTVVSSGDLSTQNRVWIEVPLASGVGTITVRAVVTKIGGPGTASGSASIKVPETSQQYYITLSGQVSQIYVPFKVTLSSPDKRIIPGEWIFGGQRNVAHVSGLLFSWRTEDKHVESMIVEMGFGSSGTYRVSVTLKDCNGKILATGSNTVTASASTKASVFIELSTPARFDQIYYVESVVNRIG
;
A
#
# COMPACT_ATOMS: atom_id res chain seq x y z
N MET A 1 -41.51 99.72 -40.47
CA MET A 1 -41.94 98.41 -41.01
C MET A 1 -41.04 97.32 -40.42
N ARG A 2 -41.63 96.20 -40.03
CA ARG A 2 -41.09 95.13 -39.16
C ARG A 2 -39.81 94.46 -39.67
N LEU A 3 -39.04 93.93 -38.71
CA LEU A 3 -38.30 92.64 -38.63
C LEU A 3 -37.17 92.85 -37.59
N ALA A 4 -36.70 91.96 -36.72
CA ALA A 4 -36.96 90.59 -36.30
C ALA A 4 -36.09 90.41 -35.03
N SER A 5 -36.66 90.02 -33.90
CA SER A 5 -36.69 88.66 -33.38
C SER A 5 -35.37 88.12 -32.77
N TYR A 6 -35.50 87.68 -31.51
CA TYR A 6 -35.01 86.39 -31.01
C TYR A 6 -33.49 86.14 -30.90
N ARG A 7 -32.83 86.69 -29.87
CA ARG A 7 -31.52 86.16 -29.42
C ARG A 7 -31.28 86.37 -27.92
N GLY A 8 -32.00 85.64 -27.08
CA GLY A 8 -31.79 85.71 -25.62
C GLY A 8 -32.15 84.46 -24.82
N ARG A 9 -33.05 83.60 -25.32
CA ARG A 9 -33.47 82.38 -24.59
C ARG A 9 -32.65 81.12 -24.88
N ASN A 10 -31.91 81.07 -25.99
CA ASN A 10 -31.11 79.87 -26.35
C ASN A 10 -29.71 79.82 -25.70
N SER A 11 -29.17 80.94 -25.22
CA SER A 11 -27.84 80.97 -24.58
C SER A 11 -27.88 80.40 -23.15
N ARG A 12 -28.87 80.77 -22.33
CA ARG A 12 -29.05 80.19 -20.98
C ARG A 12 -29.42 78.71 -20.99
N ARG A 13 -30.26 78.25 -21.93
CA ARG A 13 -30.55 76.80 -22.09
C ARG A 13 -29.34 76.00 -22.57
N ARG A 14 -28.49 76.55 -23.44
CA ARG A 14 -27.21 75.94 -23.85
C ARG A 14 -26.18 75.90 -22.71
N ALA A 15 -26.09 76.94 -21.88
CA ALA A 15 -25.16 76.97 -20.76
C ALA A 15 -25.53 75.96 -19.66
N VAL A 16 -26.83 75.80 -19.35
CA VAL A 16 -27.31 74.78 -18.39
C VAL A 16 -27.08 73.37 -18.93
N THR A 17 -27.34 73.11 -20.21
CA THR A 17 -27.08 71.79 -20.83
C THR A 17 -25.59 71.47 -20.95
N VAL A 18 -24.71 72.46 -21.16
CA VAL A 18 -23.25 72.25 -21.16
C VAL A 18 -22.73 71.97 -19.73
N MET A 19 -23.22 72.67 -18.72
CA MET A 19 -22.82 72.44 -17.33
C MET A 19 -23.29 71.06 -16.82
N GLU A 20 -24.53 70.68 -17.13
CA GLU A 20 -25.05 69.33 -16.83
C GLU A 20 -24.25 68.24 -17.57
N ALA A 21 -23.92 68.47 -18.85
CA ALA A 21 -23.09 67.53 -19.62
C ALA A 21 -21.68 67.39 -19.02
N CYS A 22 -21.05 68.48 -18.54
CA CYS A 22 -19.75 68.44 -17.87
C CYS A 22 -19.80 67.70 -16.54
N ILE A 23 -20.85 67.88 -15.74
CA ILE A 23 -21.03 67.14 -14.48
C ILE A 23 -21.23 65.65 -14.76
N LEU A 24 -22.07 65.30 -15.74
CA LEU A 24 -22.29 63.92 -16.16
C LEU A 24 -20.99 63.26 -16.68
N THR A 25 -20.19 63.97 -17.48
CA THR A 25 -18.90 63.44 -17.94
C THR A 25 -17.91 63.28 -16.80
N ALA A 26 -17.84 64.23 -15.86
CA ALA A 26 -16.96 64.13 -14.70
C ALA A 26 -17.35 62.96 -13.77
N VAL A 27 -18.65 62.75 -13.53
CA VAL A 27 -19.16 61.61 -12.75
C VAL A 27 -18.87 60.30 -13.48
N THR A 28 -19.09 60.24 -14.79
CA THR A 28 -18.84 59.03 -15.59
C THR A 28 -17.35 58.68 -15.62
N LEU A 29 -16.46 59.67 -15.78
CA LEU A 29 -15.01 59.46 -15.73
C LEU A 29 -14.56 59.04 -14.33
N SER A 30 -15.06 59.67 -13.28
CA SER A 30 -14.70 59.34 -11.90
C SER A 30 -15.17 57.92 -11.54
N LEU A 31 -16.39 57.55 -11.94
CA LEU A 31 -16.90 56.19 -11.75
C LEU A 31 -16.10 55.17 -12.57
N GLY A 32 -15.73 55.50 -13.81
CA GLY A 32 -14.87 54.66 -14.65
C GLY A 32 -13.49 54.42 -14.03
N PHE A 33 -12.86 55.48 -13.51
CA PHE A 33 -11.58 55.35 -12.80
C PHE A 33 -11.71 54.54 -11.50
N PHE A 34 -12.79 54.75 -10.74
CA PHE A 34 -13.06 53.99 -9.53
C PHE A 34 -13.25 52.49 -9.83
N LEU A 35 -14.04 52.16 -10.85
CA LEU A 35 -14.27 50.77 -11.28
C LEU A 35 -12.99 50.11 -11.79
N LEU A 36 -12.15 50.84 -12.52
CA LEU A 36 -10.84 50.34 -12.97
C LEU A 36 -9.90 50.05 -11.78
N LEU A 37 -9.86 50.93 -10.77
CA LEU A 37 -9.06 50.70 -9.57
C LEU A 37 -9.55 49.48 -8.79
N VAL A 38 -10.88 49.35 -8.59
CA VAL A 38 -11.47 48.19 -7.92
C VAL A 38 -11.19 46.90 -8.71
N ALA A 39 -11.34 46.92 -10.03
CA ALA A 39 -11.05 45.77 -10.88
C ALA A 39 -9.57 45.35 -10.84
N ASN A 40 -8.64 46.30 -10.82
CA ASN A 40 -7.21 46.01 -10.70
C ASN A 40 -6.84 45.42 -9.33
N ILE A 41 -7.37 45.98 -8.25
CA ILE A 41 -7.15 45.44 -6.89
C ILE A 41 -7.74 44.02 -6.79
N TRP A 42 -8.94 43.82 -7.33
CA TRP A 42 -9.60 42.52 -7.30
C TRP A 42 -8.85 41.46 -8.12
N THR A 43 -8.36 41.80 -9.33
CA THR A 43 -7.59 40.87 -10.16
C THR A 43 -6.24 40.54 -9.55
N GLN A 44 -5.53 41.52 -8.97
CA GLN A 44 -4.28 41.28 -8.26
C GLN A 44 -4.46 40.36 -7.05
N ASN A 45 -5.47 40.61 -6.22
CA ASN A 45 -5.76 39.77 -5.06
C ASN A 45 -6.18 38.35 -5.47
N SER A 46 -6.96 38.21 -6.55
CA SER A 46 -7.42 36.91 -7.05
C SER A 46 -6.27 36.10 -7.65
N LEU A 47 -5.36 36.73 -8.40
CA LEU A 47 -4.17 36.09 -8.98
C LEU A 47 -3.15 35.69 -7.91
N LEU A 48 -2.94 36.54 -6.90
CA LEU A 48 -2.08 36.20 -5.77
C LEU A 48 -2.64 35.00 -5.01
N GLY A 49 -3.95 35.00 -4.68
CA GLY A 49 -4.58 33.87 -4.00
C GLY A 49 -4.50 32.56 -4.78
N THR A 50 -4.70 32.59 -6.10
CA THR A 50 -4.60 31.37 -6.94
C THR A 50 -3.16 30.88 -7.13
N THR A 51 -2.18 31.78 -7.24
CA THR A 51 -0.76 31.38 -7.35
C THR A 51 -0.23 30.81 -6.04
N GLU A 52 -0.64 31.37 -4.89
CA GLU A 52 -0.29 30.88 -3.56
C GLU A 52 -0.90 29.48 -3.29
N GLU A 53 -2.19 29.31 -3.61
CA GLU A 53 -2.87 28.03 -3.49
C GLU A 53 -2.28 26.96 -4.44
N THR A 54 -1.95 27.34 -5.67
CA THR A 54 -1.29 26.44 -6.63
C THR A 54 0.10 26.04 -6.14
N GLY A 55 0.88 26.98 -5.61
CA GLY A 55 2.21 26.72 -5.04
C GLY A 55 2.14 25.77 -3.84
N ARG A 56 1.19 25.99 -2.92
CA ARG A 56 0.92 25.11 -1.77
C ARG A 56 0.59 23.69 -2.21
N ASN A 57 -0.30 23.54 -3.19
CA ASN A 57 -0.72 22.22 -3.67
C ASN A 57 0.45 21.48 -4.36
N ILE A 58 1.33 22.20 -5.05
CA ILE A 58 2.53 21.62 -5.66
C ILE A 58 3.50 21.08 -4.59
N GLU A 59 3.73 21.85 -3.51
CA GLU A 59 4.57 21.41 -2.39
C GLU A 59 4.02 20.13 -1.75
N PHE A 60 2.70 20.05 -1.52
CA PHE A 60 2.08 18.83 -0.97
C PHE A 60 2.14 17.62 -1.89
N VAL A 61 1.98 17.80 -3.20
CA VAL A 61 2.05 16.69 -4.17
C VAL A 61 3.46 16.09 -4.25
N ARG A 62 4.49 16.89 -3.98
CA ARG A 62 5.90 16.46 -4.05
C ARG A 62 6.46 16.00 -2.71
N ALA A 63 5.83 16.40 -1.61
CA ALA A 63 6.19 16.00 -0.26
C ALA A 63 5.84 14.53 -0.01
N LEU A 64 6.81 13.75 0.46
CA LEU A 64 6.60 12.35 0.82
C LEU A 64 7.49 11.94 1.99
N ILE A 65 6.86 11.33 3.00
CA ILE A 65 7.56 10.63 4.08
C ILE A 65 7.28 9.13 4.00
N VAL A 66 8.28 8.32 4.34
CA VAL A 66 8.16 6.88 4.49
C VAL A 66 8.61 6.49 5.89
N ILE A 67 7.93 5.52 6.49
CA ILE A 67 8.41 4.85 7.70
C ILE A 67 9.19 3.62 7.23
N GLU A 68 10.51 3.68 7.25
CA GLU A 68 11.39 2.65 6.68
C GLU A 68 11.44 1.38 7.54
N SER A 69 11.37 1.54 8.86
CA SER A 69 11.44 0.42 9.80
C SER A 69 10.83 0.76 11.15
N SER A 70 10.44 -0.29 11.87
CA SER A 70 10.01 -0.26 13.27
C SER A 70 10.86 -1.23 14.08
N PHE A 71 11.35 -0.78 15.23
CA PHE A 71 12.13 -1.59 16.17
C PHE A 71 11.42 -1.63 17.52
N TYR A 72 11.55 -2.75 18.23
CA TYR A 72 11.03 -2.90 19.59
C TYR A 72 12.21 -2.91 20.57
N ASP A 73 12.11 -2.13 21.65
CA ASP A 73 13.04 -2.21 22.77
C ASP A 73 12.65 -3.30 23.78
N ASP A 74 13.48 -3.51 24.80
CA ASP A 74 13.28 -4.54 25.83
C ASP A 74 11.97 -4.35 26.65
N ASP A 75 11.36 -3.17 26.62
CA ASP A 75 10.06 -2.89 27.28
C ASP A 75 8.86 -3.15 26.34
N ASP A 76 9.09 -3.54 25.08
CA ASP A 76 8.13 -3.58 23.97
C ASP A 76 7.65 -2.18 23.54
N ARG A 77 8.47 -1.13 23.67
CA ARG A 77 8.20 0.18 23.04
C ARG A 77 8.78 0.24 21.65
N VAL A 78 8.16 1.03 20.79
CA VAL A 78 8.48 1.12 19.37
C VAL A 78 9.36 2.33 19.09
N SER A 79 10.38 2.10 18.26
CA SER A 79 11.14 3.14 17.59
C SER A 79 10.86 3.10 16.10
N LEU A 80 10.48 4.22 15.50
CA LEU A 80 10.18 4.33 14.06
C LEU A 80 11.27 5.11 13.36
N VAL A 81 11.80 4.59 12.25
CA VAL A 81 12.70 5.35 11.37
C VAL A 81 11.88 6.00 10.26
N LEU A 82 11.80 7.32 10.31
CA LEU A 82 11.08 8.17 9.36
C LEU A 82 12.08 8.74 8.37
N ARG A 83 11.82 8.64 7.07
CA ARG A 83 12.68 9.23 6.03
C ARG A 83 11.90 10.14 5.11
N ASN A 84 12.46 11.31 4.84
CA ASN A 84 11.95 12.21 3.82
C ASN A 84 12.45 11.74 2.43
N VAL A 85 11.51 11.28 1.62
CA VAL A 85 11.75 10.81 0.24
C VAL A 85 11.07 11.71 -0.80
N SER A 86 10.83 12.97 -0.42
CA SER A 86 10.20 13.96 -1.29
C SER A 86 10.95 14.13 -2.62
N ASN A 87 10.18 14.46 -3.65
CA ASN A 87 10.74 14.95 -4.90
C ASN A 87 11.20 16.39 -4.71
N ASP A 88 12.37 16.74 -5.26
CA ASP A 88 13.05 18.02 -5.07
C ASP A 88 13.49 18.33 -3.62
N GLU A 89 14.10 19.49 -3.40
CA GLU A 89 14.59 19.96 -2.08
C GLU A 89 13.45 20.47 -1.20
N ILE A 90 12.54 19.57 -0.81
CA ILE A 90 11.43 19.86 0.10
C ILE A 90 11.77 19.36 1.49
N ASP A 91 11.86 20.30 2.43
CA ASP A 91 12.02 20.00 3.85
C ASP A 91 10.64 19.79 4.49
N LEU A 92 10.55 18.78 5.38
CA LEU A 92 9.29 18.41 6.03
C LEU A 92 9.39 18.66 7.53
N ILE A 93 8.35 19.24 8.11
CA ILE A 93 8.17 19.27 9.57
C ILE A 93 7.21 18.16 10.01
N LEU A 94 7.60 17.41 11.03
CA LEU A 94 6.75 16.40 11.65
C LEU A 94 5.74 17.07 12.59
N SER A 95 4.46 16.78 12.40
CA SER A 95 3.40 17.40 13.20
C SER A 95 2.90 16.49 14.33
N ARG A 96 2.61 15.23 14.03
CA ARG A 96 2.16 14.26 15.03
C ARG A 96 2.39 12.83 14.56
N VAL A 97 2.43 11.91 15.51
CA VAL A 97 2.36 10.48 15.25
C VAL A 97 1.22 9.85 16.06
N VAL A 98 0.51 8.91 15.44
CA VAL A 98 -0.62 8.22 16.09
C VAL A 98 -0.48 6.71 15.96
N LEU A 99 -0.95 5.97 16.96
CA LEU A 99 -1.27 4.55 16.85
C LEU A 99 -2.76 4.42 16.59
N ARG A 100 -3.15 3.72 15.54
CA ARG A 100 -4.56 3.59 15.14
C ARG A 100 -4.93 2.19 14.67
N SER A 101 -6.22 1.89 14.75
CA SER A 101 -6.83 0.77 14.03
C SER A 101 -6.93 1.08 12.54
N LEU A 102 -6.60 0.11 11.70
CA LEU A 102 -6.93 0.17 10.28
C LEU A 102 -8.37 -0.27 9.98
N GLU A 103 -8.99 -1.03 10.88
CA GLU A 103 -10.34 -1.55 10.70
C GLU A 103 -11.39 -0.47 11.00
N THR A 104 -11.25 0.23 12.11
CA THR A 104 -12.24 1.21 12.60
C THR A 104 -11.78 2.66 12.45
N SER A 105 -10.53 2.89 12.03
CA SER A 105 -9.89 4.20 12.05
C SER A 105 -9.77 4.86 13.43
N LYS A 106 -10.05 4.13 14.51
CA LYS A 106 -9.92 4.62 15.87
C LYS A 106 -8.46 4.88 16.23
N VAL A 107 -8.21 6.00 16.89
CA VAL A 107 -6.88 6.38 17.39
C VAL A 107 -6.75 5.94 18.85
N PHE A 108 -5.70 5.18 19.15
CA PHE A 108 -5.40 4.68 20.49
C PHE A 108 -4.36 5.53 21.22
N TYR A 109 -3.43 6.13 20.48
CA TYR A 109 -2.39 6.99 21.02
C TYR A 109 -2.09 8.15 20.06
N THR A 110 -1.67 9.29 20.61
CA THR A 110 -1.23 10.46 19.85
C THR A 110 -0.06 11.11 20.58
N ARG A 111 1.01 11.41 19.84
CA ARG A 111 2.10 12.29 20.27
C ARG A 111 2.15 13.48 19.34
N ASP A 112 2.05 14.68 19.93
CA ASP A 112 2.27 15.94 19.23
C ASP A 112 3.78 16.17 19.11
N LEU A 113 4.25 16.36 17.87
CA LEU A 113 5.66 16.53 17.53
C LEU A 113 6.00 17.97 17.13
N LEU A 114 5.00 18.84 16.95
CA LEU A 114 5.26 20.24 16.57
C LEU A 114 6.12 20.96 17.61
N LYS A 115 5.96 20.62 18.89
CA LYS A 115 6.77 21.18 19.99
C LYS A 115 8.23 20.74 19.97
N GLU A 116 8.51 19.60 19.32
CA GLU A 116 9.86 19.06 19.18
C GLU A 116 10.61 19.68 17.99
N ASN A 117 9.90 20.41 17.12
CA ASN A 117 10.44 21.11 15.94
C ASN A 117 11.34 20.22 15.06
N ILE A 118 10.88 18.99 14.80
CA ILE A 118 11.63 18.02 14.01
C ILE A 118 11.45 18.33 12.53
N VAL A 119 12.53 18.83 11.91
CA VAL A 119 12.61 19.10 10.48
C VAL A 119 13.49 18.04 9.82
N LEU A 120 12.97 17.44 8.76
CA LEU A 120 13.64 16.43 7.95
C LEU A 120 13.95 17.00 6.57
N LYS A 121 15.24 17.15 6.24
CA LYS A 121 15.64 17.50 4.87
C LYS A 121 15.51 16.30 3.95
N ARG A 122 15.50 16.57 2.64
CA ARG A 122 15.41 15.52 1.63
C ARG A 122 16.51 14.47 1.83
N GLY A 123 16.10 13.20 1.90
CA GLY A 123 16.99 12.06 2.05
C GLY A 123 17.43 11.78 3.50
N GLU A 124 17.16 12.70 4.43
CA GLU A 124 17.45 12.50 5.85
C GLU A 124 16.44 11.55 6.50
N SER A 125 16.94 10.81 7.48
CA SER A 125 16.16 9.90 8.32
C SER A 125 16.19 10.39 9.77
N TYR A 126 15.09 10.21 10.49
CA TYR A 126 14.97 10.50 11.92
C TYR A 126 14.33 9.33 12.65
N THR A 127 14.92 8.95 13.78
CA THR A 127 14.42 7.86 14.61
C THR A 127 13.56 8.42 15.75
N LEU A 128 12.26 8.15 15.68
CA LEU A 128 11.30 8.52 16.71
C LEU A 128 11.20 7.39 17.74
N THR A 129 11.70 7.58 18.95
CA THR A 129 11.80 6.54 19.98
C THR A 129 10.69 6.62 21.05
N GLY A 130 10.49 5.51 21.76
CA GLY A 130 9.64 5.44 22.95
C GLY A 130 8.14 5.41 22.69
N LEU A 131 7.70 5.07 21.49
CA LEU A 131 6.29 4.99 21.13
C LEU A 131 5.61 3.78 21.80
N PRO A 132 4.36 3.92 22.29
CA PRO A 132 3.71 2.86 23.03
C PRO A 132 3.09 1.81 22.09
N THR A 133 3.29 0.53 22.41
CA THR A 133 2.39 -0.55 21.95
C THR A 133 1.09 -0.56 22.74
N CYS A 134 0.13 -1.41 22.37
CA CYS A 134 -1.14 -1.53 23.10
C CYS A 134 -0.94 -1.77 24.61
N LYS A 135 0.10 -2.53 25.01
CA LYS A 135 0.47 -2.83 26.40
C LYS A 135 0.69 -1.56 27.24
N HIS A 136 1.22 -0.51 26.61
CA HIS A 136 1.66 0.73 27.26
C HIS A 136 0.61 1.84 27.27
N LEU A 137 -0.60 1.58 26.77
CA LEU A 137 -1.65 2.58 26.77
C LEU A 137 -2.16 2.82 28.19
N ASP A 138 -2.15 4.07 28.65
CA ASP A 138 -2.54 4.44 30.03
C ASP A 138 -3.99 4.10 30.35
N ASN A 139 -4.89 4.26 29.38
CA ASN A 139 -6.32 3.99 29.54
C ASN A 139 -6.61 2.48 29.39
N PRO A 140 -7.10 1.79 30.44
CA PRO A 140 -7.37 0.35 30.40
C PRO A 140 -8.40 -0.07 29.33
N ALA A 141 -9.44 0.74 29.10
CA ALA A 141 -10.45 0.41 28.09
C ALA A 141 -9.87 0.49 26.67
N LEU A 142 -9.10 1.55 26.37
CA LEU A 142 -8.40 1.66 25.09
C LEU A 142 -7.30 0.60 24.94
N ARG A 143 -6.65 0.22 26.05
CA ARG A 143 -5.66 -0.85 26.08
C ARG A 143 -6.26 -2.18 25.64
N GLU A 144 -7.36 -2.60 26.24
CA GLU A 144 -8.00 -3.87 25.88
C GLU A 144 -8.58 -3.85 24.47
N GLU A 145 -9.17 -2.72 24.05
CA GLU A 145 -9.64 -2.57 22.67
C GLU A 145 -8.49 -2.62 21.65
N CYS A 146 -7.38 -1.91 21.93
CA CYS A 146 -6.18 -1.97 21.12
C CYS A 146 -5.64 -3.39 21.04
N LYS A 147 -5.50 -4.08 22.20
CA LYS A 147 -5.08 -5.49 22.28
C LYS A 147 -5.98 -6.45 21.52
N SER A 148 -7.26 -6.14 21.36
CA SER A 148 -8.21 -6.93 20.56
C SER A 148 -8.22 -6.56 19.08
N THR A 149 -7.62 -5.42 18.71
CA THR A 149 -7.53 -4.96 17.33
C THR A 149 -6.40 -5.70 16.64
N LEU A 150 -6.73 -6.42 15.57
CA LEU A 150 -5.79 -7.25 14.82
C LEU A 150 -4.83 -6.39 13.99
N ARG A 151 -5.38 -5.41 13.25
CA ARG A 151 -4.61 -4.56 12.32
C ARG A 151 -4.39 -3.16 12.87
N LEU A 152 -3.14 -2.84 13.16
CA LEU A 152 -2.73 -1.54 13.67
C LEU A 152 -1.80 -0.83 12.69
N ALA A 153 -1.74 0.48 12.78
CA ALA A 153 -0.75 1.27 12.06
C ALA A 153 -0.22 2.40 12.93
N TYR A 154 1.07 2.66 12.83
CA TYR A 154 1.64 3.96 13.16
C TYR A 154 1.50 4.88 11.97
N ARG A 155 0.93 6.06 12.19
CA ARG A 155 0.76 7.08 11.17
C ARG A 155 1.48 8.34 11.58
N ALA A 156 2.45 8.76 10.77
CA ALA A 156 3.14 10.03 10.91
C ALA A 156 2.48 11.08 10.00
N TYR A 157 2.18 12.24 10.58
CA TYR A 157 1.66 13.41 9.88
C TYR A 157 2.78 14.41 9.68
N TYR A 158 2.89 14.95 8.49
CA TYR A 158 3.96 15.88 8.12
C TYR A 158 3.42 17.03 7.28
N THR A 159 4.16 18.11 7.21
CA THR A 159 3.82 19.29 6.41
C THR A 159 5.09 19.83 5.77
N PRO A 160 5.07 20.27 4.50
CA PRO A 160 6.20 21.00 3.93
C PRO A 160 6.54 22.21 4.81
N LEU A 161 7.82 22.38 5.17
CA LEU A 161 8.24 23.41 6.12
C LEU A 161 7.80 24.81 5.67
N ARG A 162 7.92 25.10 4.37
CA ARG A 162 7.47 26.39 3.79
C ARG A 162 5.98 26.64 4.01
N VAL A 163 5.15 25.62 3.83
CA VAL A 163 3.69 25.73 4.05
C VAL A 163 3.38 25.96 5.52
N TYR A 164 4.14 25.32 6.42
CA TYR A 164 4.03 25.53 7.86
C TYR A 164 4.44 26.95 8.27
N GLU A 165 5.57 27.46 7.77
CA GLU A 165 6.07 28.81 8.05
C GLU A 165 5.15 29.93 7.56
N MET A 166 4.40 29.66 6.48
CA MET A 166 3.36 30.57 5.98
C MET A 166 2.12 30.66 6.90
N GLY A 167 2.04 29.84 7.96
CA GLY A 167 0.99 29.94 8.97
C GLY A 167 -0.38 29.43 8.52
N TYR A 168 -0.43 28.57 7.51
CA TYR A 168 -1.69 28.02 7.02
C TYR A 168 -2.37 27.10 8.04
N HIS A 169 -3.65 27.35 8.29
CA HIS A 169 -4.49 26.43 9.05
C HIS A 169 -4.94 25.26 8.17
N LEU A 170 -4.20 24.15 8.23
CA LEU A 170 -4.55 22.93 7.54
C LEU A 170 -5.60 22.16 8.35
N SER A 171 -6.65 21.70 7.67
CA SER A 171 -7.57 20.72 8.26
C SER A 171 -6.88 19.38 8.44
N THR A 172 -7.36 18.55 9.37
CA THR A 172 -6.79 17.22 9.64
C THR A 172 -6.83 16.27 8.44
N THR A 173 -7.66 16.56 7.45
CA THR A 173 -7.80 15.80 6.19
C THR A 173 -6.85 16.26 5.09
N GLU A 174 -6.32 17.48 5.18
CA GLU A 174 -5.38 18.05 4.20
C GLU A 174 -3.92 17.72 4.53
N ILE A 175 -3.63 17.34 5.78
CA ILE A 175 -2.27 17.02 6.22
C ILE A 175 -1.87 15.65 5.65
N PRO A 176 -0.79 15.56 4.84
CA PRO A 176 -0.27 14.30 4.34
C PRO A 176 0.14 13.35 5.46
N THR A 177 0.11 12.05 5.14
CA THR A 177 0.40 10.97 6.10
C THR A 177 1.30 9.91 5.51
N GLY A 178 2.22 9.38 6.32
CA GLY A 178 2.95 8.14 6.04
C GLY A 178 2.59 7.08 7.08
N ASP A 179 2.32 5.85 6.64
CA ASP A 179 1.86 4.76 7.50
C ASP A 179 2.89 3.62 7.57
N SER A 180 3.01 3.03 8.75
CA SER A 180 3.64 1.73 8.98
C SER A 180 2.58 0.81 9.57
N VAL A 181 2.20 -0.20 8.80
CA VAL A 181 1.14 -1.15 9.16
C VAL A 181 1.77 -2.39 9.80
N PHE A 182 1.18 -2.87 10.89
CA PHE A 182 1.62 -4.09 11.56
C PHE A 182 0.44 -4.85 12.17
N MET A 183 0.64 -6.15 12.38
CA MET A 183 -0.32 -6.98 13.10
C MET A 183 -0.04 -6.90 14.59
N ASN A 184 -1.09 -6.74 15.39
CA ASN A 184 -0.94 -6.65 16.84
C ASN A 184 -0.45 -8.00 17.41
N PRO A 185 0.73 -8.05 18.07
CA PRO A 185 1.25 -9.29 18.64
C PRO A 185 0.45 -9.79 19.85
N GLY A 186 -0.37 -8.93 20.48
CA GLY A 186 -1.13 -9.23 21.69
C GLY A 186 -2.53 -9.83 21.46
N VAL A 187 -3.02 -9.88 20.21
CA VAL A 187 -4.24 -10.62 19.89
C VAL A 187 -3.88 -12.09 19.86
N GLY A 188 -4.60 -12.92 20.63
CA GLY A 188 -4.46 -14.37 20.55
C GLY A 188 -4.56 -14.82 19.09
N LEU A 189 -3.50 -15.47 18.61
CA LEU A 189 -3.46 -16.00 17.25
C LEU A 189 -4.60 -17.00 17.11
N GLU A 190 -5.44 -16.87 16.08
CA GLU A 190 -6.50 -17.85 15.78
C GLU A 190 -5.89 -19.25 15.57
N CYS A 191 -4.65 -19.30 15.10
CA CYS A 191 -3.92 -20.51 14.76
C CYS A 191 -2.52 -20.54 15.41
N PRO A 192 -2.42 -20.67 16.74
CA PRO A 192 -1.12 -20.62 17.41
C PRO A 192 -0.23 -21.78 16.93
N LEU A 193 1.04 -21.48 16.70
CA LEU A 193 2.03 -22.52 16.49
C LEU A 193 2.22 -23.30 17.80
N PRO A 194 2.37 -24.64 17.74
CA PRO A 194 2.92 -25.36 18.89
C PRO A 194 4.34 -24.85 19.18
N GLU A 195 4.79 -24.96 20.44
CA GLU A 195 6.15 -24.53 20.82
C GLU A 195 7.21 -25.21 19.97
N GLU A 196 7.01 -26.50 19.67
CA GLU A 196 7.86 -27.31 18.81
C GLU A 196 7.06 -28.09 17.75
N GLY A 197 7.75 -28.62 16.74
CA GLY A 197 7.19 -29.51 15.74
C GLY A 197 6.61 -28.81 14.51
N TRP A 198 7.13 -27.66 14.10
CA TRP A 198 6.68 -26.94 12.90
C TRP A 198 7.82 -26.53 11.96
N VAL A 199 7.48 -26.32 10.68
CA VAL A 199 8.33 -25.76 9.64
C VAL A 199 7.54 -24.75 8.80
N LEU A 200 8.19 -23.63 8.45
CA LEU A 200 7.65 -22.60 7.57
C LEU A 200 8.25 -22.73 6.18
N LEU A 201 7.41 -22.63 5.15
CA LEU A 201 7.81 -22.64 3.75
C LEU A 201 7.41 -21.35 3.07
N ASP A 202 8.35 -20.71 2.40
CA ASP A 202 8.11 -19.47 1.66
C ASP A 202 8.01 -19.69 0.15
N LEU A 203 8.60 -20.78 -0.39
CA LEU A 203 8.55 -21.13 -1.80
C LEU A 203 7.82 -22.44 -2.06
N VAL A 204 6.94 -22.45 -3.06
CA VAL A 204 6.45 -23.66 -3.74
C VAL A 204 6.40 -23.42 -5.25
N ASP A 205 7.15 -24.22 -6.02
CA ASP A 205 7.15 -24.22 -7.49
C ASP A 205 6.97 -25.66 -8.03
N PRO A 206 5.75 -26.05 -8.42
CA PRO A 206 5.44 -27.35 -9.04
C PRO A 206 5.98 -27.55 -10.47
N VAL A 207 6.76 -26.62 -11.01
CA VAL A 207 7.37 -26.63 -12.35
C VAL A 207 6.34 -26.93 -13.44
N THR A 208 5.78 -25.89 -14.04
CA THR A 208 4.80 -26.03 -15.13
C THR A 208 5.40 -25.72 -16.50
N VAL A 209 4.80 -26.32 -17.54
CA VAL A 209 5.10 -25.98 -18.93
C VAL A 209 4.55 -24.60 -19.24
N VAL A 210 5.42 -23.69 -19.71
CA VAL A 210 5.11 -22.27 -19.95
C VAL A 210 3.87 -22.05 -20.79
N SER A 211 3.75 -22.79 -21.88
CA SER A 211 2.71 -22.56 -22.88
C SER A 211 1.37 -23.19 -22.52
N SER A 212 1.34 -24.22 -21.66
CA SER A 212 0.10 -24.98 -21.38
C SER A 212 -0.38 -24.90 -19.95
N GLY A 213 0.51 -24.70 -18.97
CA GLY A 213 0.19 -24.82 -17.55
C GLY A 213 -0.01 -26.26 -17.09
N ASP A 214 0.44 -27.22 -17.89
CA ASP A 214 0.57 -28.62 -17.49
C ASP A 214 1.76 -28.77 -16.52
N LEU A 215 1.70 -29.74 -15.61
CA LEU A 215 2.91 -30.12 -14.88
C LEU A 215 4.00 -30.57 -15.85
N SER A 216 5.22 -30.08 -15.63
CA SER A 216 6.38 -30.40 -16.47
C SER A 216 6.71 -31.89 -16.42
N THR A 217 7.28 -32.40 -17.51
CA THR A 217 7.81 -33.77 -17.60
C THR A 217 8.97 -34.03 -16.64
N GLN A 218 9.52 -32.98 -16.02
CA GLN A 218 10.48 -33.09 -14.93
C GLN A 218 9.85 -33.71 -13.67
N ASN A 219 8.51 -33.68 -13.53
CA ASN A 219 7.74 -34.28 -12.45
C ASN A 219 8.27 -33.89 -11.07
N ARG A 220 8.45 -32.59 -10.77
CA ARG A 220 9.05 -32.13 -9.51
C ARG A 220 8.28 -30.96 -8.92
N VAL A 221 8.30 -30.86 -7.60
CA VAL A 221 7.91 -29.65 -6.86
C VAL A 221 9.13 -29.13 -6.12
N TRP A 222 9.53 -27.90 -6.38
CA TRP A 222 10.53 -27.17 -5.60
C TRP A 222 9.90 -26.54 -4.39
N ILE A 223 10.60 -26.61 -3.27
CA ILE A 223 10.23 -25.95 -2.03
C ILE A 223 11.45 -25.37 -1.32
N GLU A 224 11.24 -24.34 -0.51
CA GLU A 224 12.24 -23.76 0.37
C GLU A 224 11.68 -23.72 1.80
N VAL A 225 12.55 -23.99 2.78
CA VAL A 225 12.18 -24.11 4.20
C VAL A 225 13.06 -23.18 5.04
N PRO A 226 12.77 -21.87 5.05
CA PRO A 226 13.62 -20.89 5.70
C PRO A 226 13.64 -21.01 7.22
N LEU A 227 12.56 -21.54 7.84
CA LEU A 227 12.42 -21.53 9.29
C LEU A 227 11.78 -22.82 9.81
N ALA A 228 12.22 -23.27 10.97
CA ALA A 228 11.68 -24.43 11.66
C ALA A 228 11.83 -24.27 13.18
N SER A 229 10.98 -24.96 13.94
CA SER A 229 11.02 -24.97 15.41
C SER A 229 12.25 -25.69 16.00
N GLY A 230 13.13 -26.24 15.16
CA GLY A 230 14.28 -27.04 15.57
C GLY A 230 15.05 -27.58 14.39
N VAL A 231 16.29 -28.00 14.63
CA VAL A 231 17.23 -28.45 13.59
C VAL A 231 17.11 -29.97 13.36
N GLY A 232 17.19 -30.42 12.11
CA GLY A 232 17.25 -31.85 11.80
C GLY A 232 16.89 -32.16 10.35
N THR A 233 16.61 -33.44 10.07
CA THR A 233 16.09 -33.88 8.77
C THR A 233 14.65 -34.33 8.96
N ILE A 234 13.75 -33.84 8.10
CA ILE A 234 12.35 -34.25 8.06
C ILE A 234 11.99 -34.86 6.72
N THR A 235 10.96 -35.69 6.69
CA THR A 235 10.37 -36.20 5.45
C THR A 235 9.21 -35.30 5.06
N VAL A 236 9.27 -34.68 3.88
CA VAL A 236 8.18 -33.89 3.31
C VAL A 236 7.54 -34.66 2.17
N ARG A 237 6.22 -34.81 2.24
CA ARG A 237 5.37 -35.39 1.20
C ARG A 237 4.62 -34.28 0.47
N ALA A 238 4.73 -34.27 -0.85
CA ALA A 238 3.92 -33.44 -1.73
C ALA A 238 2.84 -34.29 -2.42
N VAL A 239 1.62 -33.78 -2.47
CA VAL A 239 0.51 -34.31 -3.26
C VAL A 239 0.00 -33.19 -4.16
N VAL A 240 -0.01 -33.43 -5.46
CA VAL A 240 -0.56 -32.50 -6.45
C VAL A 240 -1.84 -33.08 -7.02
N THR A 241 -2.94 -32.34 -6.93
CA THR A 241 -4.27 -32.78 -7.35
C THR A 241 -4.90 -31.76 -8.28
N LYS A 242 -5.41 -32.23 -9.43
CA LYS A 242 -6.16 -31.41 -10.36
C LYS A 242 -7.46 -30.93 -9.72
N ILE A 243 -7.72 -29.63 -9.75
CA ILE A 243 -9.01 -29.10 -9.31
C ILE A 243 -10.05 -29.35 -10.41
N GLY A 244 -11.18 -29.95 -10.05
CA GLY A 244 -12.26 -30.29 -10.99
C GLY A 244 -11.93 -31.46 -11.92
N GLY A 245 -10.95 -32.30 -11.59
CA GLY A 245 -10.58 -33.48 -12.39
C GLY A 245 -9.93 -34.59 -11.56
N PRO A 246 -9.65 -35.75 -12.18
CA PRO A 246 -9.17 -36.93 -11.45
C PRO A 246 -7.65 -36.95 -11.22
N GLY A 247 -6.87 -36.18 -11.99
CA GLY A 247 -5.41 -36.25 -12.03
C GLY A 247 -4.78 -36.01 -10.66
N THR A 248 -4.01 -36.98 -10.17
CA THR A 248 -3.28 -36.88 -8.90
C THR A 248 -1.87 -37.45 -9.03
N ALA A 249 -0.90 -36.77 -8.43
CA ALA A 249 0.50 -37.20 -8.35
C ALA A 249 1.03 -36.94 -6.95
N SER A 250 1.98 -37.75 -6.49
CA SER A 250 2.60 -37.53 -5.18
C SER A 250 4.05 -37.99 -5.13
N GLY A 251 4.79 -37.45 -4.18
CA GLY A 251 6.21 -37.74 -3.96
C GLY A 251 6.61 -37.44 -2.52
N SER A 252 7.81 -37.85 -2.14
CA SER A 252 8.38 -37.49 -0.84
C SER A 252 9.89 -37.30 -0.94
N ALA A 253 10.45 -36.42 -0.11
CA ALA A 253 11.88 -36.19 0.00
C ALA A 253 12.28 -35.96 1.45
N SER A 254 13.51 -36.33 1.79
CA SER A 254 14.13 -35.97 3.08
C SER A 254 14.84 -34.63 2.94
N ILE A 255 14.55 -33.71 3.85
CA ILE A 255 14.93 -32.30 3.78
C ILE A 255 15.54 -31.88 5.10
N LYS A 256 16.66 -31.15 5.05
CA LYS A 256 17.25 -30.56 6.26
C LYS A 256 16.54 -29.25 6.59
N VAL A 257 16.32 -29.02 7.87
CA VAL A 257 15.60 -27.85 8.39
C VAL A 257 16.27 -27.30 9.65
N PRO A 258 16.22 -25.98 9.90
CA PRO A 258 16.04 -24.95 8.86
C PRO A 258 17.29 -24.91 7.96
N GLU A 259 17.11 -24.60 6.69
CA GLU A 259 18.23 -24.39 5.76
C GLU A 259 17.86 -23.22 4.84
N THR A 260 18.28 -22.03 5.25
CA THR A 260 18.05 -20.79 4.47
C THR A 260 18.84 -20.85 3.17
N SER A 261 18.22 -20.52 2.03
CA SER A 261 18.84 -20.47 0.71
C SER A 261 19.09 -21.81 0.01
N GLN A 262 18.53 -22.92 0.50
CA GLN A 262 18.54 -24.20 -0.22
C GLN A 262 17.13 -24.58 -0.69
N GLN A 263 16.98 -24.71 -2.01
CA GLN A 263 15.78 -25.28 -2.61
C GLN A 263 15.88 -26.80 -2.68
N TYR A 264 14.79 -27.47 -2.30
CA TYR A 264 14.65 -28.92 -2.36
C TYR A 264 13.64 -29.29 -3.43
N TYR A 265 13.89 -30.35 -4.19
CA TYR A 265 12.91 -30.89 -5.12
C TYR A 265 12.31 -32.20 -4.61
N ILE A 266 11.00 -32.33 -4.74
CA ILE A 266 10.25 -33.56 -4.48
C ILE A 266 9.85 -34.15 -5.83
N THR A 267 10.41 -35.32 -6.17
CA THR A 267 10.05 -36.03 -7.40
C THR A 267 8.66 -36.65 -7.25
N LEU A 268 7.77 -36.30 -8.18
CA LEU A 268 6.39 -36.77 -8.25
C LEU A 268 6.29 -38.06 -9.08
N SER A 269 5.37 -38.91 -8.65
CA SER A 269 4.93 -40.12 -9.35
C SER A 269 3.41 -40.16 -9.43
N GLY A 270 2.85 -40.92 -10.37
CA GLY A 270 1.40 -41.01 -10.60
C GLY A 270 0.96 -40.37 -11.91
N GLN A 271 -0.24 -39.81 -11.93
CA GLN A 271 -0.90 -39.31 -13.15
C GLN A 271 -0.46 -37.88 -13.50
N VAL A 272 0.85 -37.61 -13.53
CA VAL A 272 1.40 -36.24 -13.75
C VAL A 272 0.90 -35.64 -15.07
N SER A 273 0.80 -36.45 -16.13
CA SER A 273 0.31 -36.02 -17.45
C SER A 273 -1.17 -35.58 -17.48
N GLN A 274 -1.94 -35.87 -16.42
CA GLN A 274 -3.34 -35.48 -16.29
C GLN A 274 -3.51 -34.20 -15.44
N ILE A 275 -2.42 -33.61 -14.96
CA ILE A 275 -2.46 -32.44 -14.08
C ILE A 275 -2.04 -31.19 -14.86
N TYR A 276 -2.95 -30.22 -14.85
CA TYR A 276 -2.80 -28.91 -15.47
C TYR A 276 -3.59 -27.90 -14.65
N VAL A 277 -3.29 -26.61 -14.79
CA VAL A 277 -3.98 -25.58 -14.01
C VAL A 277 -5.51 -25.53 -14.27
N PRO A 278 -6.33 -25.19 -13.25
CA PRO A 278 -5.94 -25.00 -11.86
C PRO A 278 -5.71 -26.33 -11.14
N PHE A 279 -4.75 -26.37 -10.22
CA PHE A 279 -4.47 -27.52 -9.38
C PHE A 279 -4.06 -27.09 -7.99
N LYS A 280 -4.00 -28.06 -7.08
CA LYS A 280 -3.64 -27.88 -5.68
C LYS A 280 -2.38 -28.67 -5.36
N VAL A 281 -1.46 -28.07 -4.59
CA VAL A 281 -0.32 -28.74 -3.97
C VAL A 281 -0.55 -28.78 -2.46
N THR A 282 -0.59 -29.98 -1.89
CA THR A 282 -0.65 -30.19 -0.44
C THR A 282 0.68 -30.77 0.03
N LEU A 283 1.28 -30.12 1.01
CA LEU A 283 2.54 -30.48 1.64
C LEU A 283 2.26 -30.97 3.06
N SER A 284 2.83 -32.12 3.42
CA SER A 284 2.67 -32.72 4.75
C SER A 284 3.96 -33.40 5.19
N SER A 285 4.16 -33.53 6.49
CA SER A 285 5.26 -34.31 7.06
C SER A 285 4.74 -35.09 8.27
N PRO A 286 5.18 -36.36 8.47
CA PRO A 286 4.91 -37.08 9.70
C PRO A 286 5.70 -36.52 10.89
N ASP A 287 6.79 -35.80 10.63
CA ASP A 287 7.73 -35.35 11.67
C ASP A 287 7.37 -33.97 12.22
N LYS A 288 6.90 -33.07 11.35
CA LYS A 288 6.59 -31.68 11.70
C LYS A 288 5.37 -31.16 10.93
N ARG A 289 4.67 -30.18 11.51
CA ARG A 289 3.61 -29.43 10.84
C ARG A 289 4.20 -28.49 9.80
N ILE A 290 3.76 -28.62 8.56
CA ILE A 290 4.15 -27.77 7.43
C ILE A 290 3.18 -26.60 7.30
N ILE A 291 3.72 -25.39 7.21
CA ILE A 291 2.94 -24.13 7.13
C ILE A 291 3.59 -23.22 6.08
N PRO A 292 2.86 -22.74 5.06
CA PRO A 292 1.55 -23.20 4.61
C PRO A 292 1.60 -24.65 4.12
N GLY A 293 0.59 -25.43 4.47
CA GLY A 293 0.45 -26.83 4.03
C GLY A 293 -0.28 -26.98 2.70
N GLU A 294 -0.99 -25.94 2.24
CA GLU A 294 -1.84 -26.02 1.06
C GLU A 294 -1.70 -24.80 0.16
N TRP A 295 -1.47 -25.06 -1.12
CA TRP A 295 -1.16 -24.05 -2.15
C TRP A 295 -2.02 -24.31 -3.40
N ILE A 296 -2.84 -23.34 -3.80
CA ILE A 296 -3.68 -23.42 -5.00
C ILE A 296 -3.08 -22.57 -6.11
N PHE A 297 -2.79 -23.23 -7.24
CA PHE A 297 -2.21 -22.63 -8.44
C PHE A 297 -3.32 -22.38 -9.45
N GLY A 298 -3.66 -21.10 -9.61
CA GLY A 298 -4.70 -20.64 -10.52
C GLY A 298 -4.22 -20.48 -11.96
N GLY A 299 -5.16 -20.51 -12.88
CA GLY A 299 -4.87 -20.31 -14.29
C GLY A 299 -5.87 -20.99 -15.20
N GLN A 300 -5.69 -20.72 -16.49
CA GLN A 300 -6.40 -21.40 -17.56
C GLN A 300 -5.39 -22.06 -18.49
N ARG A 301 -5.59 -23.36 -18.74
CA ARG A 301 -4.73 -24.16 -19.60
C ARG A 301 -4.57 -23.49 -20.97
N ASN A 302 -3.34 -23.46 -21.48
CA ASN A 302 -2.96 -22.82 -22.76
C ASN A 302 -3.18 -21.29 -22.85
N VAL A 303 -3.49 -20.62 -21.74
CA VAL A 303 -3.80 -19.17 -21.73
C VAL A 303 -2.82 -18.42 -20.84
N ALA A 304 -2.95 -18.55 -19.52
CA ALA A 304 -2.07 -17.95 -18.54
C ALA A 304 -2.28 -18.64 -17.18
N HIS A 305 -1.21 -18.78 -16.42
CA HIS A 305 -1.24 -19.54 -15.18
C HIS A 305 -0.11 -19.17 -14.21
N VAL A 306 -0.33 -19.47 -12.93
CA VAL A 306 0.71 -19.39 -11.91
C VAL A 306 1.55 -20.67 -11.94
N SER A 307 2.86 -20.50 -12.05
CA SER A 307 3.83 -21.60 -12.04
C SER A 307 4.52 -21.77 -10.69
N GLY A 308 4.71 -20.69 -9.93
CA GLY A 308 5.45 -20.68 -8.66
C GLY A 308 4.97 -19.55 -7.75
N LEU A 309 5.06 -19.75 -6.45
CA LEU A 309 4.69 -18.78 -5.43
C LEU A 309 5.81 -18.67 -4.40
N LEU A 310 6.29 -17.45 -4.15
CA LEU A 310 7.33 -17.13 -3.19
C LEU A 310 6.87 -15.99 -2.27
N PHE A 311 6.98 -16.15 -0.95
CA PHE A 311 6.79 -15.05 -0.02
C PHE A 311 8.01 -14.13 0.02
N SER A 312 7.75 -12.83 0.03
CA SER A 312 8.73 -11.82 0.41
C SER A 312 8.40 -11.36 1.83
N TRP A 313 9.24 -11.77 2.77
CA TRP A 313 8.98 -11.67 4.20
C TRP A 313 10.21 -11.22 4.98
N ARG A 314 9.99 -10.57 6.12
CA ARG A 314 11.06 -10.07 7.00
C ARG A 314 11.36 -11.07 8.11
N THR A 315 12.64 -11.35 8.36
CA THR A 315 13.05 -12.36 9.34
C THR A 315 12.82 -11.88 10.77
N GLU A 316 12.93 -10.57 11.00
CA GLU A 316 12.86 -9.91 12.31
C GLU A 316 11.48 -10.02 12.94
N ASP A 317 10.43 -9.77 12.15
CA ASP A 317 9.05 -9.72 12.60
C ASP A 317 8.16 -10.82 12.00
N LYS A 318 8.70 -11.66 11.11
CA LYS A 318 8.01 -12.74 10.40
C LYS A 318 6.76 -12.27 9.64
N HIS A 319 6.77 -11.04 9.13
CA HIS A 319 5.67 -10.54 8.30
C HIS A 319 5.93 -10.77 6.81
N VAL A 320 4.93 -11.29 6.13
CA VAL A 320 4.83 -11.35 4.67
C VAL A 320 4.11 -10.08 4.20
N GLU A 321 4.81 -9.24 3.46
CA GLU A 321 4.27 -7.97 2.93
C GLU A 321 3.91 -8.07 1.45
N SER A 322 4.56 -9.01 0.76
CA SER A 322 4.41 -9.17 -0.68
C SER A 322 4.70 -10.61 -1.10
N MET A 323 4.30 -10.93 -2.33
CA MET A 323 4.59 -12.21 -2.95
C MET A 323 5.22 -12.00 -4.31
N ILE A 324 6.18 -12.85 -4.65
CA ILE A 324 6.65 -13.03 -6.01
C ILE A 324 5.87 -14.21 -6.60
N VAL A 325 5.12 -13.93 -7.66
CA VAL A 325 4.31 -14.92 -8.37
C VAL A 325 4.94 -15.18 -9.72
N GLU A 326 5.44 -16.39 -9.92
CA GLU A 326 5.90 -16.81 -11.24
C GLU A 326 4.72 -17.20 -12.10
N MET A 327 4.72 -16.74 -13.34
CA MET A 327 3.64 -16.94 -14.30
C MET A 327 4.15 -17.50 -15.61
N GLY A 328 3.34 -18.36 -16.24
CA GLY A 328 3.48 -18.76 -17.64
C GLY A 328 2.32 -18.22 -18.48
N PHE A 329 2.61 -17.84 -19.72
CA PHE A 329 1.62 -17.32 -20.66
C PHE A 329 1.59 -18.20 -21.91
N GLY A 330 0.48 -18.90 -22.14
CA GLY A 330 0.20 -19.65 -23.38
C GLY A 330 -0.29 -18.78 -24.52
N SER A 331 -0.99 -17.68 -24.21
CA SER A 331 -1.49 -16.71 -25.18
C SER A 331 -1.08 -15.28 -24.85
N SER A 332 -1.01 -14.43 -25.87
CA SER A 332 -0.80 -12.99 -25.67
C SER A 332 -2.06 -12.33 -25.09
N GLY A 333 -1.89 -11.37 -24.19
CA GLY A 333 -3.00 -10.62 -23.60
C GLY A 333 -2.61 -9.87 -22.32
N THR A 334 -3.61 -9.25 -21.71
CA THR A 334 -3.47 -8.60 -20.40
C THR A 334 -4.18 -9.45 -19.36
N TYR A 335 -3.47 -9.78 -18.29
CA TYR A 335 -3.92 -10.68 -17.24
C TYR A 335 -3.84 -10.01 -15.88
N ARG A 336 -4.86 -10.20 -15.06
CA ARG A 336 -4.82 -9.90 -13.63
C ARG A 336 -4.54 -11.18 -12.87
N VAL A 337 -3.48 -11.17 -12.08
CA VAL A 337 -3.16 -12.22 -11.11
C VAL A 337 -3.51 -11.71 -9.72
N SER A 338 -4.17 -12.55 -8.92
CA SER A 338 -4.54 -12.25 -7.55
C SER A 338 -4.07 -13.38 -6.63
N VAL A 339 -3.64 -13.02 -5.42
CA VAL A 339 -3.29 -13.95 -4.35
C VAL A 339 -4.13 -13.69 -3.10
N THR A 340 -4.45 -14.74 -2.38
CA THR A 340 -5.17 -14.71 -1.10
C THR A 340 -4.46 -15.60 -0.11
N LEU A 341 -4.13 -15.05 1.06
CA LEU A 341 -3.53 -15.75 2.19
C LEU A 341 -4.63 -16.03 3.21
N LYS A 342 -4.71 -17.26 3.72
CA LYS A 342 -5.72 -17.64 4.71
C LYS A 342 -5.11 -18.35 5.91
N ASP A 343 -5.78 -18.19 7.05
CA ASP A 343 -5.46 -18.87 8.30
C ASP A 343 -5.93 -20.33 8.31
N CYS A 344 -5.66 -21.07 9.38
CA CYS A 344 -6.05 -22.47 9.55
C CYS A 344 -7.56 -22.73 9.49
N ASN A 345 -8.39 -21.70 9.71
CA ASN A 345 -9.85 -21.76 9.65
C ASN A 345 -10.41 -21.29 8.29
N GLY A 346 -9.54 -20.90 7.36
CA GLY A 346 -9.93 -20.40 6.03
C GLY A 346 -10.30 -18.92 6.00
N LYS A 347 -10.08 -18.17 7.09
CA LYS A 347 -10.28 -16.72 7.14
C LYS A 347 -9.18 -16.01 6.35
N ILE A 348 -9.57 -15.01 5.58
CA ILE A 348 -8.65 -14.22 4.76
C ILE A 348 -7.79 -13.33 5.66
N LEU A 349 -6.46 -13.55 5.62
CA LEU A 349 -5.46 -12.76 6.31
C LEU A 349 -5.02 -11.56 5.47
N ALA A 350 -4.77 -11.78 4.18
CA ALA A 350 -4.36 -10.76 3.24
C ALA A 350 -4.71 -11.15 1.80
N THR A 351 -4.91 -10.14 0.96
CA THR A 351 -5.10 -10.31 -0.50
C THR A 351 -4.23 -9.32 -1.25
N GLY A 352 -3.80 -9.68 -2.45
CA GLY A 352 -3.08 -8.77 -3.35
C GLY A 352 -3.41 -9.09 -4.80
N SER A 353 -3.19 -8.14 -5.70
CA SER A 353 -3.31 -8.40 -7.14
C SER A 353 -2.42 -7.48 -7.96
N ASN A 354 -1.98 -7.95 -9.12
CA ASN A 354 -1.26 -7.13 -10.09
C ASN A 354 -1.71 -7.46 -11.52
N THR A 355 -1.50 -6.54 -12.45
CA THR A 355 -1.84 -6.68 -13.86
C THR A 355 -0.57 -6.77 -14.70
N VAL A 356 -0.52 -7.75 -15.59
CA VAL A 356 0.64 -8.01 -16.45
C VAL A 356 0.18 -8.17 -17.90
N THR A 357 0.88 -7.50 -18.81
CA THR A 357 0.72 -7.69 -20.25
C THR A 357 1.85 -8.57 -20.75
N ALA A 358 1.50 -9.67 -21.39
CA ALA A 358 2.48 -10.67 -21.83
C ALA A 358 2.22 -11.14 -23.25
N SER A 359 3.30 -11.58 -23.90
CA SER A 359 3.24 -12.27 -25.19
C SER A 359 3.10 -13.79 -24.97
N ALA A 360 2.54 -14.48 -25.96
CA ALA A 360 2.43 -15.93 -25.93
C ALA A 360 3.80 -16.62 -25.74
N SER A 361 3.78 -17.75 -25.03
CA SER A 361 4.95 -18.58 -24.69
C SER A 361 6.05 -17.87 -23.89
N THR A 362 5.68 -16.91 -23.04
CA THR A 362 6.63 -16.20 -22.15
C THR A 362 6.42 -16.56 -20.69
N LYS A 363 7.44 -16.31 -19.86
CA LYS A 363 7.35 -16.34 -18.40
C LYS A 363 7.50 -14.93 -17.83
N ALA A 364 6.92 -14.68 -16.66
CA ALA A 364 7.20 -13.48 -15.88
C ALA A 364 7.19 -13.78 -14.40
N SER A 365 8.02 -13.06 -13.64
CA SER A 365 7.91 -12.97 -12.18
C SER A 365 7.19 -11.67 -11.85
N VAL A 366 6.03 -11.78 -11.21
CA VAL A 366 5.16 -10.65 -10.89
C VAL A 366 5.21 -10.41 -9.39
N PHE A 367 5.63 -9.22 -8.99
CA PHE A 367 5.56 -8.79 -7.61
C PHE A 367 4.14 -8.34 -7.27
N ILE A 368 3.57 -8.90 -6.21
CA ILE A 368 2.23 -8.57 -5.72
C ILE A 368 2.35 -8.06 -4.29
N GLU A 369 2.06 -6.79 -4.10
CA GLU A 369 1.91 -6.19 -2.77
C GLU A 369 0.60 -6.66 -2.13
N LEU A 370 0.66 -7.03 -0.86
CA LEU A 370 -0.51 -7.45 -0.10
C LEU A 370 -1.20 -6.22 0.51
N SER A 371 -2.54 -6.25 0.53
CA SER A 371 -3.38 -5.20 1.12
C SER A 371 -3.05 -4.90 2.59
N THR A 372 -2.53 -5.90 3.32
CA THR A 372 -1.97 -5.75 4.66
C THR A 372 -0.89 -6.80 4.88
N PRO A 373 0.17 -6.51 5.67
CA PRO A 373 1.12 -7.52 6.12
C PRO A 373 0.41 -8.68 6.84
N ALA A 374 0.81 -9.91 6.55
CA ALA A 374 0.33 -11.12 7.22
C ALA A 374 1.48 -11.78 7.99
N ARG A 375 1.22 -12.28 9.20
CA ARG A 375 2.22 -13.06 9.92
C ARG A 375 2.44 -14.41 9.23
N PHE A 376 3.70 -14.73 8.92
CA PHE A 376 4.08 -15.94 8.19
C PHE A 376 3.60 -17.21 8.89
N ASP A 377 3.72 -17.25 10.21
CA ASP A 377 3.27 -18.37 11.05
C ASP A 377 1.74 -18.53 11.16
N GLN A 378 0.96 -17.62 10.58
CA GLN A 378 -0.50 -17.71 10.50
C GLN A 378 -1.00 -18.12 9.11
N ILE A 379 -0.16 -18.19 8.10
CA ILE A 379 -0.60 -18.50 6.72
C ILE A 379 -0.63 -20.01 6.53
N TYR A 380 -1.81 -20.61 6.55
CA TYR A 380 -1.99 -22.06 6.37
C TYR A 380 -2.37 -22.44 4.93
N TYR A 381 -3.06 -21.53 4.23
CA TYR A 381 -3.47 -21.73 2.84
C TYR A 381 -3.07 -20.53 1.99
N VAL A 382 -2.59 -20.81 0.80
CA VAL A 382 -2.25 -19.81 -0.22
C VAL A 382 -3.03 -20.12 -1.47
N GLU A 383 -3.77 -19.14 -1.98
CA GLU A 383 -4.57 -19.31 -3.19
C GLU A 383 -4.22 -18.25 -4.21
N SER A 384 -4.03 -18.67 -5.45
CA SER A 384 -3.81 -17.77 -6.58
C SER A 384 -4.89 -17.95 -7.65
N VAL A 385 -5.23 -16.86 -8.33
CA VAL A 385 -6.19 -16.82 -9.44
C VAL A 385 -5.62 -15.96 -10.56
N VAL A 386 -5.84 -16.36 -11.81
CA VAL A 386 -5.45 -15.59 -12.99
C VAL A 386 -6.68 -15.39 -13.88
N ASN A 387 -6.96 -14.14 -14.23
CA ASN A 387 -8.06 -13.77 -15.12
C ASN A 387 -7.53 -12.93 -16.27
N ARG A 388 -7.96 -13.23 -17.50
CA ARG A 388 -7.73 -12.36 -18.65
C ARG A 388 -8.68 -11.16 -18.56
N ILE A 389 -8.15 -9.96 -18.76
CA ILE A 389 -8.91 -8.71 -18.68
C ILE A 389 -8.88 -7.87 -19.97
N GLY A 390 -8.10 -8.30 -20.98
CA GLY A 390 -7.95 -7.65 -22.28
C GLY A 390 -7.49 -8.60 -23.36
#